data_AF-A0A838RK56-F1
#
_entry.id   AF-A0A838RK56-F1
#
_cell.length_a   1.000
_cell.length_b   1.000
_cell.length_c   1.000
_cell.angle_alpha   90.00
_cell.angle_beta   90.00
_cell.angle_gamma   90.00
#
_symmetry.space_group_name_H-M   'P 1'
#
loop_
_entity.id
_entity.type
_entity.pdbx_description
1 polymer ?
#
loop_
_entity_poly.entity_id
_entity_poly.type
_entity_poly.pdbx_seq_one_letter_code
_entity_poly.pdbx_strand_id
1 'polypeptide(L)'
;MTMTPPSYGAVPFRSPDLKARRPFCATSERAFCLWEGSWLMDKVPQIAEVLQGKKETLATAESCTGGLVGHLLTNASGSSEWYMGGMVAYSNMVKHGFLGVRRETLEREGAVSAEVAEQMAVGARQGFDTTYAVSVTGIAGPGGGTEEKPVGLTYIGVAGPERTVVRRFVWNGSRAANKQSSADAALALLLELLQETGENAPKESSMEGEASAAVDTAFEPDGKMRPLAFVWNGRSMKVTDWGRQWEKEGARYFLVMTAGDRIWELCFTPVTLHWHITPRTEERRTV
;
A
#
# COMPACT_ATOMS: atom_id res chain seq x y z
N MET A 1 65.63 -10.39 -2.97
CA MET A 1 64.54 -11.15 -3.59
C MET A 1 63.29 -10.30 -3.58
N THR A 2 63.00 -9.63 -4.69
CA THR A 2 61.79 -8.81 -4.88
C THR A 2 61.00 -9.46 -6.01
N MET A 3 59.86 -10.08 -5.66
CA MET A 3 58.98 -10.71 -6.64
C MET A 3 58.08 -9.65 -7.28
N THR A 4 58.20 -9.51 -8.60
CA THR A 4 57.29 -8.73 -9.45
C THR A 4 56.00 -9.52 -9.67
N PRO A 5 54.81 -8.90 -9.61
CA PRO A 5 53.55 -9.58 -9.92
C PRO A 5 53.38 -9.81 -11.44
N PRO A 6 52.60 -10.83 -11.87
CA PRO A 6 52.40 -11.14 -13.28
C PRO A 6 51.47 -10.12 -13.95
N SER A 7 51.83 -9.67 -15.14
CA SER A 7 51.02 -8.82 -16.02
C SER A 7 49.89 -9.64 -16.66
N TYR A 8 48.64 -9.28 -16.40
CA TYR A 8 47.50 -9.79 -17.16
C TYR A 8 47.37 -9.01 -18.47
N GLY A 9 47.60 -9.68 -19.60
CA GLY A 9 47.41 -9.12 -20.93
C GLY A 9 45.93 -8.90 -21.26
N ALA A 10 45.61 -7.74 -21.84
CA ALA A 10 44.27 -7.41 -22.31
C ALA A 10 43.86 -8.34 -23.46
N VAL A 11 42.69 -8.97 -23.34
CA VAL A 11 42.08 -9.76 -24.42
C VAL A 11 41.35 -8.80 -25.37
N PRO A 12 41.64 -8.77 -26.68
CA PRO A 12 40.96 -7.88 -27.60
C PRO A 12 39.49 -8.29 -27.81
N PHE A 13 38.58 -7.35 -27.58
CA PHE A 13 37.15 -7.45 -27.88
C PHE A 13 36.94 -7.49 -29.40
N ARG A 14 36.47 -8.62 -29.94
CA ARG A 14 36.03 -8.73 -31.34
C ARG A 14 34.56 -8.31 -31.45
N SER A 15 34.29 -7.20 -32.11
CA SER A 15 32.95 -6.78 -32.52
C SER A 15 32.39 -7.72 -33.60
N PRO A 16 31.14 -8.18 -33.53
CA PRO A 16 30.48 -8.84 -34.65
C PRO A 16 30.19 -7.83 -35.78
N ASP A 17 30.53 -8.21 -37.01
CA ASP A 17 30.28 -7.44 -38.25
C ASP A 17 28.79 -7.10 -38.44
N LEU A 18 28.43 -5.83 -38.26
CA LEU A 18 27.13 -5.26 -38.61
C LEU A 18 27.18 -4.67 -40.02
N LYS A 19 27.07 -5.53 -41.05
CA LYS A 19 26.77 -5.10 -42.43
C LYS A 19 25.85 -6.09 -43.13
N ALA A 20 24.54 -5.87 -43.01
CA ALA A 20 23.57 -5.89 -44.12
C ALA A 20 22.13 -5.99 -43.58
N ARG A 21 21.42 -4.86 -43.54
CA ARG A 21 19.99 -4.73 -43.89
C ARG A 21 19.69 -3.23 -44.07
N ARG A 22 19.28 -2.86 -45.28
CA ARG A 22 18.93 -1.50 -45.73
C ARG A 22 17.53 -1.11 -45.23
N PRO A 23 17.15 0.19 -45.28
CA PRO A 23 16.21 0.81 -44.36
C PRO A 23 14.77 0.64 -44.80
N PHE A 24 13.84 0.58 -43.84
CA PHE A 24 12.44 0.89 -44.08
C PHE A 24 12.11 2.19 -43.36
N CYS A 25 11.89 3.25 -44.14
CA CYS A 25 11.51 4.57 -43.67
C CYS A 25 9.99 4.67 -43.57
N ALA A 26 9.53 5.17 -42.42
CA ALA A 26 8.31 5.93 -42.12
C ALA A 26 6.97 5.55 -42.79
N THR A 27 5.95 5.29 -41.98
CA THR A 27 4.84 6.24 -41.69
C THR A 27 3.65 5.53 -41.00
N SER A 28 2.84 6.34 -40.31
CA SER A 28 1.50 6.08 -39.75
C SER A 28 1.38 5.46 -38.35
N GLU A 29 1.11 6.37 -37.40
CA GLU A 29 -0.02 6.38 -36.46
C GLU A 29 -0.54 5.05 -35.85
N ARG A 30 -0.64 5.09 -34.51
CA ARG A 30 -1.51 4.26 -33.65
C ARG A 30 -1.16 2.77 -33.58
N ALA A 31 -0.10 2.45 -32.84
CA ALA A 31 -0.08 1.23 -32.05
C ALA A 31 -0.45 1.58 -30.59
N PHE A 32 -1.74 1.82 -30.39
CA PHE A 32 -2.37 1.80 -29.08
C PHE A 32 -2.21 0.35 -28.59
N CYS A 33 -1.22 0.10 -27.72
CA CYS A 33 -1.02 -1.20 -27.10
C CYS A 33 -2.22 -1.48 -26.17
N LEU A 34 -3.26 -2.08 -26.75
CA LEU A 34 -4.31 -2.76 -26.01
C LEU A 34 -3.69 -4.04 -25.44
N TRP A 35 -3.13 -3.91 -24.24
CA TRP A 35 -2.85 -5.06 -23.40
C TRP A 35 -4.18 -5.43 -22.72
N GLU A 36 -4.69 -6.62 -23.05
CA GLU A 36 -5.93 -7.15 -22.49
C GLU A 36 -5.78 -7.41 -20.98
N GLY A 37 -6.29 -6.46 -20.19
CA GLY A 37 -6.36 -6.47 -18.72
C GLY A 37 -7.24 -5.34 -18.20
N SER A 38 -8.39 -5.14 -18.83
CA SER A 38 -9.25 -3.94 -18.81
C SER A 38 -10.13 -3.74 -17.55
N TRP A 39 -9.60 -3.86 -16.33
CA TRP A 39 -10.36 -3.48 -15.10
C TRP A 39 -9.55 -2.73 -14.03
N LEU A 40 -8.32 -2.34 -14.33
CA LEU A 40 -7.50 -1.44 -13.51
C LEU A 40 -7.34 -0.11 -14.25
N MET A 41 -8.42 0.69 -14.33
CA MET A 41 -8.25 2.12 -14.65
C MET A 41 -7.18 2.66 -13.69
N ASP A 42 -6.10 3.12 -14.31
CA ASP A 42 -4.74 3.01 -13.83
C ASP A 42 -4.52 3.97 -12.66
N LYS A 43 -4.11 3.46 -11.49
CA LYS A 43 -3.90 4.29 -10.28
C LYS A 43 -2.72 5.24 -10.48
N VAL A 44 -1.75 4.84 -11.30
CA VAL A 44 -0.53 5.61 -11.50
C VAL A 44 -0.83 6.95 -12.19
N PRO A 45 -1.63 7.04 -13.27
CA PRO A 45 -2.09 8.33 -13.80
C PRO A 45 -2.79 9.23 -12.78
N GLN A 46 -3.64 8.69 -11.90
CA GLN A 46 -4.32 9.48 -10.86
C GLN A 46 -3.34 10.01 -9.81
N ILE A 47 -2.40 9.16 -9.36
CA ILE A 47 -1.31 9.56 -8.46
C ILE A 47 -0.46 10.67 -9.11
N ALA A 48 -0.10 10.49 -10.38
CA ALA A 48 0.67 11.46 -11.14
C ALA A 48 -0.05 12.80 -11.23
N GLU A 49 -1.34 12.80 -11.58
CA GLU A 49 -2.17 14.00 -11.66
C GLU A 49 -2.20 14.77 -10.33
N VAL A 50 -2.46 14.08 -9.22
CA VAL A 50 -2.53 14.73 -7.90
C VAL A 50 -1.17 15.28 -7.48
N LEU A 51 -0.10 14.49 -7.59
CA LEU A 51 1.25 14.90 -7.19
C LEU A 51 1.76 16.06 -8.06
N GLN A 52 1.56 16.01 -9.38
CA GLN A 52 1.96 17.09 -10.29
C GLN A 52 1.15 18.36 -10.02
N GLY A 53 -0.16 18.24 -9.80
CA GLY A 53 -1.04 19.37 -9.50
C GLY A 53 -0.62 20.12 -8.23
N LYS A 54 -0.10 19.39 -7.23
CA LYS A 54 0.37 19.93 -5.95
C LYS A 54 1.88 20.21 -5.89
N LYS A 55 2.64 19.84 -6.93
CA LYS A 55 4.12 19.84 -6.96
C LYS A 55 4.72 19.05 -5.80
N GLU A 56 4.09 17.94 -5.46
CA GLU A 56 4.52 17.04 -4.39
C GLU A 56 5.31 15.86 -4.96
N THR A 57 6.16 15.27 -4.13
CA THR A 57 7.06 14.19 -4.55
C THR A 57 6.82 12.91 -3.76
N LEU A 58 7.22 11.78 -4.36
CA LEU A 58 7.02 10.43 -3.88
C LEU A 58 8.32 9.63 -3.92
N ALA A 59 8.56 8.84 -2.87
CA ALA A 59 9.57 7.79 -2.85
C ALA A 59 8.98 6.42 -2.45
N THR A 60 9.72 5.33 -2.67
CA THR A 60 9.32 3.98 -2.24
C THR A 60 10.38 3.26 -1.41
N ALA A 61 9.95 2.44 -0.46
CA ALA A 61 10.76 1.48 0.30
C ALA A 61 10.16 0.08 0.21
N GLU A 62 10.74 -0.75 -0.65
CA GLU A 62 10.20 -2.07 -0.97
C GLU A 62 11.01 -3.21 -0.34
N SER A 63 10.36 -4.23 0.17
CA SER A 63 11.00 -5.48 0.58
C SER A 63 10.50 -6.63 -0.30
N CYS A 64 9.35 -7.23 0.01
CA CYS A 64 8.87 -8.43 -0.69
C CYS A 64 8.47 -8.21 -2.15
N THR A 65 8.09 -6.99 -2.53
CA THR A 65 7.76 -6.58 -3.91
C THR A 65 9.00 -6.36 -4.78
N GLY A 66 10.16 -6.09 -4.17
CA GLY A 66 11.46 -6.10 -4.85
C GLY A 66 11.60 -5.08 -5.99
N GLY A 67 11.01 -3.90 -5.87
CA GLY A 67 11.07 -2.83 -6.87
C GLY A 67 9.85 -2.77 -7.80
N LEU A 68 8.81 -3.58 -7.55
CA LEU A 68 7.62 -3.64 -8.38
C LEU A 68 6.77 -2.37 -8.27
N VAL A 69 6.68 -1.75 -7.10
CA VAL A 69 5.95 -0.48 -6.95
C VAL A 69 6.66 0.61 -7.76
N GLY A 70 7.98 0.74 -7.59
CA GLY A 70 8.79 1.67 -8.38
C GLY A 70 8.68 1.41 -9.87
N HIS A 71 8.72 0.14 -10.30
CA HIS A 71 8.52 -0.24 -11.71
C HIS A 71 7.20 0.29 -12.27
N LEU A 72 6.08 0.06 -11.57
CA LEU A 72 4.77 0.53 -11.98
C LEU A 72 4.71 2.07 -12.08
N LEU A 73 5.26 2.78 -11.09
CA LEU A 73 5.31 4.24 -11.09
C LEU A 73 6.13 4.79 -12.27
N THR A 74 7.28 4.18 -12.57
CA THR A 74 8.16 4.63 -13.68
C THR A 74 7.60 4.35 -15.07
N ASN A 75 6.58 3.49 -15.20
CA ASN A 75 5.91 3.27 -16.48
C ASN A 75 5.03 4.46 -16.88
N ALA A 76 4.71 5.38 -15.95
CA ALA A 76 4.05 6.64 -16.29
C ALA A 76 5.06 7.63 -16.91
N SER A 77 4.68 8.18 -18.07
CA SER A 77 5.43 9.26 -18.72
C SER A 77 5.49 10.48 -17.81
N GLY A 78 6.65 11.14 -17.73
CA GLY A 78 6.87 12.28 -16.84
C GLY A 78 6.98 11.93 -15.35
N SER A 79 7.14 10.64 -15.01
CA SER A 79 7.35 10.20 -13.62
C SER A 79 8.56 10.84 -12.95
N SER A 80 9.56 11.31 -13.71
CA SER A 80 10.71 12.05 -13.17
C SER A 80 10.34 13.32 -12.41
N GLU A 81 9.19 13.92 -12.69
CA GLU A 81 8.76 15.17 -12.06
C GLU A 81 8.24 14.98 -10.63
N TRP A 82 7.81 13.77 -10.27
CA TRP A 82 7.13 13.51 -9.00
C TRP A 82 7.58 12.23 -8.29
N TYR A 83 8.27 11.30 -8.97
CA TYR A 83 8.85 10.11 -8.36
C TYR A 83 10.36 10.26 -8.23
N MET A 84 10.86 10.49 -7.02
CA MET A 84 12.29 10.78 -6.77
C MET A 84 13.16 9.52 -6.73
N GLY A 85 12.54 8.37 -6.49
CA GLY A 85 13.25 7.09 -6.48
C GLY A 85 12.74 6.14 -5.40
N GLY A 86 13.47 5.07 -5.20
CA GLY A 86 13.11 4.07 -4.22
C GLY A 86 14.26 3.17 -3.82
N MET A 87 14.03 2.45 -2.72
CA MET A 87 15.00 1.54 -2.14
C MET A 87 14.39 0.16 -1.96
N VAL A 88 15.10 -0.87 -2.41
CA VAL A 88 14.77 -2.25 -2.08
C VAL A 88 15.49 -2.65 -0.78
N ALA A 89 14.81 -2.48 0.35
CA ALA A 89 15.31 -2.81 1.69
C ALA A 89 14.95 -4.23 2.10
N TYR A 90 15.51 -5.24 1.41
CA TYR A 90 15.15 -6.65 1.64
C TYR A 90 15.61 -7.18 3.00
N SER A 91 16.85 -6.86 3.42
CA SER A 91 17.43 -7.35 4.67
C SER A 91 17.17 -6.42 5.86
N ASN A 92 17.20 -6.96 7.09
CA ASN A 92 17.09 -6.17 8.32
C ASN A 92 18.20 -5.12 8.43
N MET A 93 19.40 -5.44 7.95
CA MET A 93 20.53 -4.50 7.90
C MET A 93 20.20 -3.28 7.05
N VAL A 94 19.59 -3.46 5.87
CA VAL A 94 19.22 -2.34 4.99
C VAL A 94 18.07 -1.54 5.60
N LYS A 95 17.05 -2.22 6.15
CA LYS A 95 15.95 -1.56 6.88
C LYS A 95 16.47 -0.65 8.00
N HIS A 96 17.41 -1.15 8.81
CA HIS A 96 17.99 -0.37 9.90
C HIS A 96 18.91 0.75 9.40
N GLY A 97 19.90 0.40 8.57
CA GLY A 97 20.97 1.33 8.20
C GLY A 97 20.54 2.46 7.27
N PHE A 98 19.53 2.24 6.42
CA PHE A 98 19.13 3.22 5.40
C PHE A 98 17.73 3.79 5.60
N LEU A 99 16.82 3.04 6.23
CA LEU A 99 15.45 3.50 6.49
C LEU A 99 15.22 3.83 7.98
N GLY A 100 16.27 3.79 8.81
CA GLY A 100 16.18 4.17 10.22
C GLY A 100 15.26 3.27 11.06
N VAL A 101 14.92 2.07 10.58
CA VAL A 101 14.10 1.12 11.34
C VAL A 101 14.87 0.73 12.60
N ARG A 102 14.26 0.91 13.77
CA ARG A 102 14.89 0.62 15.06
C ARG A 102 15.21 -0.86 15.16
N ARG A 103 16.42 -1.16 15.66
CA ARG A 103 16.87 -2.54 15.83
C ARG A 103 15.97 -3.30 16.80
N GLU A 104 15.53 -2.64 17.86
CA GLU A 104 14.62 -3.17 18.88
C GLU A 104 13.25 -3.55 18.27
N THR A 105 12.76 -2.76 17.31
CA THR A 105 11.52 -3.08 16.58
C THR A 105 11.70 -4.31 15.70
N LEU A 106 12.83 -4.43 14.99
CA LEU A 106 13.12 -5.62 14.18
C LEU A 106 13.29 -6.89 15.01
N GLU A 107 13.88 -6.78 16.21
CA GLU A 107 14.07 -7.89 17.14
C GLU A 107 12.76 -8.34 17.79
N ARG A 108 11.90 -7.39 18.22
CA ARG A 108 10.66 -7.69 18.93
C ARG A 108 9.49 -8.05 18.01
N GLU A 109 9.26 -7.23 16.99
CA GLU A 109 8.10 -7.39 16.10
C GLU A 109 8.44 -8.21 14.85
N GLY A 110 9.72 -8.39 14.53
CA GLY A 110 10.17 -8.97 13.27
C GLY A 110 10.00 -8.02 12.07
N ALA A 111 10.62 -8.38 10.94
CA ALA A 111 10.66 -7.55 9.74
C ALA A 111 9.30 -7.35 9.04
N VAL A 112 8.33 -8.22 9.32
CA VAL A 112 6.97 -8.19 8.76
C VAL A 112 6.01 -7.85 9.89
N SER A 113 5.80 -6.55 10.09
CA SER A 113 5.00 -5.96 11.16
C SER A 113 4.54 -4.56 10.75
N ALA A 114 3.56 -4.00 11.47
CA ALA A 114 3.04 -2.67 11.20
C ALA A 114 4.09 -1.59 11.51
N GLU A 115 4.82 -1.76 12.62
CA GLU A 115 5.85 -0.85 13.12
C GLU A 115 7.02 -0.75 12.16
N VAL A 116 7.43 -1.87 11.56
CA VAL A 116 8.48 -1.86 10.53
C VAL A 116 7.99 -1.18 9.26
N ALA A 117 6.76 -1.44 8.82
CA ALA A 117 6.20 -0.76 7.65
C ALA A 117 6.12 0.76 7.87
N GLU A 118 5.63 1.21 9.02
CA GLU A 118 5.59 2.62 9.40
C GLU A 118 6.99 3.26 9.34
N GLN A 119 7.95 2.67 10.05
CA GLN A 119 9.31 3.21 10.12
C GLN A 119 9.99 3.20 8.75
N MET A 120 9.76 2.17 7.93
CA MET A 120 10.25 2.15 6.55
C MET A 120 9.67 3.29 5.70
N ALA A 121 8.37 3.60 5.84
CA ALA A 121 7.74 4.68 5.08
C ALA A 121 8.26 6.04 5.52
N VAL A 122 8.33 6.29 6.83
CA VAL A 122 8.88 7.54 7.39
C VAL A 122 10.35 7.71 7.01
N GLY A 123 11.15 6.66 7.15
CA GLY A 123 12.56 6.68 6.79
C GLY A 123 12.81 6.92 5.30
N ALA A 124 11.97 6.33 4.43
CA ALA A 124 12.04 6.60 3.00
C ALA A 124 11.70 8.05 2.67
N ARG A 125 10.62 8.58 3.25
CA ARG A 125 10.20 9.98 3.07
C ARG A 125 11.33 10.95 3.46
N GLN A 126 11.96 10.71 4.61
CA GLN A 126 13.06 11.54 5.10
C GLN A 126 14.34 11.35 4.29
N GLY A 127 14.70 10.12 3.95
CA GLY A 127 15.96 9.79 3.26
C GLY A 127 16.00 10.26 1.81
N PHE A 128 14.84 10.31 1.13
CA PHE A 128 14.71 10.83 -0.23
C PHE A 128 14.26 12.29 -0.30
N ASP A 129 14.00 12.93 0.86
CA ASP A 129 13.46 14.28 0.96
C ASP A 129 12.19 14.49 0.10
N THR A 130 11.20 13.59 0.29
CA THR A 130 9.95 13.61 -0.47
C THR A 130 8.73 14.01 0.35
N THR A 131 7.68 14.48 -0.31
CA THR A 131 6.41 14.79 0.36
C THR A 131 5.75 13.52 0.90
N TYR A 132 5.74 12.46 0.10
CA TYR A 132 5.18 11.15 0.44
C TYR A 132 6.21 10.05 0.29
N ALA A 133 6.03 8.95 1.01
CA ALA A 133 6.68 7.70 0.70
C ALA A 133 5.81 6.48 1.04
N VAL A 134 5.97 5.43 0.25
CA VAL A 134 5.26 4.16 0.38
C VAL A 134 6.25 3.08 0.81
N SER A 135 5.89 2.25 1.79
CA SER A 135 6.67 1.09 2.19
C SER A 135 5.90 -0.22 2.01
N VAL A 136 6.61 -1.30 1.71
CA VAL A 136 6.02 -2.65 1.62
C VAL A 136 6.94 -3.67 2.28
N THR A 137 6.45 -4.38 3.29
CA THR A 137 7.15 -5.52 3.91
C THR A 137 6.21 -6.70 4.11
N GLY A 138 6.66 -7.92 3.75
CA GLY A 138 5.76 -9.07 3.71
C GLY A 138 6.46 -10.39 3.39
N ILE A 139 5.68 -11.47 3.41
CA ILE A 139 6.12 -12.84 3.15
C ILE A 139 5.47 -13.29 1.85
N ALA A 140 6.10 -13.02 0.70
CA ALA A 140 5.49 -13.34 -0.60
C ALA A 140 5.34 -14.86 -0.84
N GLY A 141 6.10 -15.70 -0.14
CA GLY A 141 6.10 -17.16 -0.32
C GLY A 141 7.12 -17.67 -1.36
N PRO A 142 7.12 -18.98 -1.65
CA PRO A 142 6.20 -19.99 -1.10
C PRO A 142 6.52 -20.45 0.33
N GLY A 143 7.70 -20.11 0.86
CA GLY A 143 8.11 -20.41 2.24
C GLY A 143 8.23 -19.15 3.12
N GLY A 144 8.76 -19.33 4.33
CA GLY A 144 9.06 -18.23 5.26
C GLY A 144 7.88 -17.76 6.10
N GLY A 145 6.71 -18.37 5.94
CA GLY A 145 5.56 -18.14 6.82
C GLY A 145 5.57 -19.02 8.06
N THR A 146 4.86 -18.58 9.09
CA THR A 146 4.51 -19.33 10.31
C THR A 146 2.99 -19.32 10.50
N GLU A 147 2.46 -20.02 11.50
CA GLU A 147 1.03 -19.95 11.83
C GLU A 147 0.58 -18.52 12.16
N GLU A 148 1.41 -17.78 12.92
CA GLU A 148 1.15 -16.39 13.29
C GLU A 148 1.36 -15.40 12.14
N LYS A 149 2.32 -15.70 11.26
CA LYS A 149 2.71 -14.85 10.12
C LYS A 149 2.69 -15.67 8.83
N PRO A 150 1.51 -15.94 8.27
CA PRO A 150 1.39 -16.85 7.13
C PRO A 150 2.03 -16.27 5.88
N VAL A 151 2.31 -17.15 4.91
CA VAL A 151 2.62 -16.73 3.54
C VAL A 151 1.48 -15.86 3.02
N GLY A 152 1.86 -14.79 2.33
CA GLY A 152 0.94 -13.77 1.84
C GLY A 152 0.73 -12.60 2.78
N LEU A 153 1.15 -12.70 4.05
CA LEU A 153 1.10 -11.57 4.98
C LEU A 153 1.97 -10.41 4.47
N THR A 154 1.37 -9.25 4.28
CA THR A 154 2.05 -8.02 3.88
C THR A 154 1.52 -6.85 4.71
N TYR A 155 2.43 -6.01 5.19
CA TYR A 155 2.14 -4.68 5.73
C TYR A 155 2.61 -3.62 4.74
N ILE A 156 1.76 -2.62 4.53
CA ILE A 156 2.02 -1.49 3.65
C ILE A 156 1.89 -0.22 4.48
N GLY A 157 2.92 0.62 4.45
CA GLY A 157 2.91 1.94 5.08
C GLY A 157 2.89 3.05 4.04
N VAL A 158 2.19 4.16 4.31
CA VAL A 158 2.29 5.39 3.52
C VAL A 158 2.49 6.56 4.47
N ALA A 159 3.63 7.21 4.37
CA ALA A 159 3.95 8.42 5.12
C ALA A 159 3.67 9.64 4.23
N GLY A 160 2.83 10.54 4.71
CA GLY A 160 2.59 11.86 4.11
C GLY A 160 3.08 12.99 5.01
N PRO A 161 2.78 14.25 4.65
CA PRO A 161 3.18 15.42 5.44
C PRO A 161 2.48 15.51 6.81
N GLU A 162 1.21 15.09 6.88
CA GLU A 162 0.39 15.25 8.08
C GLU A 162 0.34 13.98 8.95
N ARG A 163 0.32 12.80 8.31
CA ARG A 163 0.20 11.53 9.01
C ARG A 163 0.87 10.39 8.24
N THR A 164 1.09 9.28 8.95
CA THR A 164 1.47 7.99 8.37
C THR A 164 0.35 6.99 8.60
N VAL A 165 -0.01 6.24 7.57
CA VAL A 165 -1.01 5.16 7.64
C VAL A 165 -0.34 3.82 7.37
N VAL A 166 -0.79 2.77 8.06
CA VAL A 166 -0.32 1.40 7.85
C VAL A 166 -1.49 0.46 7.74
N ARG A 167 -1.47 -0.44 6.75
CA ARG A 167 -2.52 -1.43 6.53
C ARG A 167 -1.94 -2.83 6.36
N ARG A 168 -2.64 -3.80 6.95
CA ARG A 168 -2.27 -5.23 6.93
C ARG A 168 -3.11 -5.97 5.89
N PHE A 169 -2.47 -6.86 5.14
CA PHE A 169 -3.08 -7.71 4.13
C PHE A 169 -2.60 -9.16 4.25
N VAL A 170 -3.41 -10.11 3.79
CA VAL A 170 -3.02 -11.52 3.63
C VAL A 170 -3.50 -12.01 2.27
N TRP A 171 -2.55 -12.37 1.42
CA TRP A 171 -2.81 -12.81 0.06
C TRP A 171 -2.70 -14.33 -0.07
N ASN A 172 -3.56 -14.97 -0.84
CA ASN A 172 -3.57 -16.43 -1.01
C ASN A 172 -3.07 -16.87 -2.40
N GLY A 173 -2.24 -16.04 -3.04
CA GLY A 173 -1.72 -16.28 -4.39
C GLY A 173 -0.34 -16.95 -4.42
N SER A 174 0.16 -17.15 -5.64
CA SER A 174 1.57 -17.50 -5.87
C SER A 174 2.49 -16.35 -5.42
N ARG A 175 3.81 -16.62 -5.32
CA ARG A 175 4.79 -15.56 -5.00
C ARG A 175 4.65 -14.34 -5.92
N ALA A 176 4.47 -14.56 -7.21
CA ALA A 176 4.30 -13.47 -8.18
C ALA A 176 2.97 -12.73 -7.97
N ALA A 177 1.87 -13.46 -7.75
CA ALA A 177 0.56 -12.86 -7.49
C ALA A 177 0.55 -12.05 -6.18
N ASN A 178 1.13 -12.57 -5.10
CA ASN A 178 1.24 -11.87 -3.81
C ASN A 178 2.05 -10.58 -3.93
N LYS A 179 3.12 -10.59 -4.73
CA LYS A 179 3.90 -9.38 -5.04
C LYS A 179 3.05 -8.37 -5.80
N GLN A 180 2.33 -8.80 -6.84
CA GLN A 180 1.48 -7.92 -7.63
C GLN A 180 0.36 -7.30 -6.77
N SER A 181 -0.40 -8.12 -6.03
CA SER A 181 -1.45 -7.64 -5.12
C SER A 181 -0.91 -6.68 -4.06
N SER A 182 0.29 -6.93 -3.53
CA SER A 182 0.94 -6.00 -2.60
C SER A 182 1.30 -4.67 -3.26
N ALA A 183 1.78 -4.68 -4.50
CA ALA A 183 2.11 -3.45 -5.22
C ALA A 183 0.85 -2.64 -5.57
N ASP A 184 -0.20 -3.31 -6.05
CA ASP A 184 -1.47 -2.66 -6.39
C ASP A 184 -2.14 -2.05 -5.13
N ALA A 185 -2.10 -2.77 -4.00
CA ALA A 185 -2.61 -2.27 -2.72
C ALA A 185 -1.78 -1.09 -2.19
N ALA A 186 -0.48 -1.04 -2.48
CA ALA A 186 0.38 0.07 -2.10
C ALA A 186 0.01 1.36 -2.84
N LEU A 187 -0.23 1.25 -4.15
CA LEU A 187 -0.72 2.36 -4.97
C LEU A 187 -2.13 2.80 -4.54
N ALA A 188 -2.99 1.85 -4.16
CA ALA A 188 -4.34 2.16 -3.67
C ALA A 188 -4.30 2.97 -2.36
N LEU A 189 -3.51 2.53 -1.39
CA LEU A 189 -3.37 3.21 -0.10
C LEU A 189 -2.72 4.60 -0.25
N LEU A 190 -1.78 4.77 -1.17
CA LEU A 190 -1.23 6.08 -1.49
C LEU A 190 -2.30 7.02 -2.06
N LEU A 191 -3.05 6.56 -3.05
CA LEU A 191 -4.08 7.38 -3.70
C LEU A 191 -5.17 7.82 -2.71
N GLU A 192 -5.57 6.93 -1.80
CA GLU A 192 -6.48 7.24 -0.70
C GLU A 192 -5.96 8.43 0.14
N LEU A 193 -4.70 8.39 0.57
CA LEU A 193 -4.08 9.47 1.35
C LEU A 193 -3.97 10.79 0.54
N LEU A 194 -3.69 10.70 -0.76
CA LEU A 194 -3.61 11.85 -1.65
C LEU A 194 -4.98 12.52 -1.90
N GLN A 195 -6.05 11.73 -1.92
CA GLN A 195 -7.42 12.22 -2.12
C GLN A 195 -7.98 12.89 -0.86
N GLU A 196 -7.68 12.35 0.33
CA GLU A 196 -8.07 12.98 1.59
C GLU A 196 -7.45 14.36 1.81
N THR A 197 -6.28 14.62 1.22
CA THR A 197 -5.64 15.95 1.24
C THR A 197 -6.10 16.85 0.08
N GLY A 198 -6.91 16.34 -0.86
CA GLY A 198 -7.31 17.04 -2.10
C GLY A 198 -8.76 17.51 -2.12
N GLU A 199 -9.68 16.76 -1.52
CA GLU A 199 -11.10 17.09 -1.39
C GLU A 199 -11.52 16.87 0.07
N ASN A 200 -11.90 17.94 0.77
CA ASN A 200 -12.19 18.05 2.21
C ASN A 200 -11.02 18.49 3.12
N ALA A 201 -10.39 19.62 2.82
CA ALA A 201 -10.01 20.48 3.94
C ALA A 201 -11.31 20.89 4.68
N PRO A 202 -11.53 20.51 5.95
CA PRO A 202 -12.73 20.90 6.65
C PRO A 202 -12.72 22.43 6.77
N LYS A 203 -13.68 23.11 6.15
CA LYS A 203 -14.08 24.43 6.66
C LYS A 203 -14.51 24.19 8.09
N GLU A 204 -13.97 24.97 9.02
CA GLU A 204 -14.44 25.02 10.41
C GLU A 204 -15.96 25.11 10.43
N SER A 205 -16.61 23.97 10.65
CA SER A 205 -18.00 23.88 11.03
C SER A 205 -18.07 22.85 12.13
N SER A 206 -18.20 23.37 13.34
CA SER A 206 -18.49 22.69 14.59
C SER A 206 -19.40 21.47 14.42
N MET A 207 -18.85 20.27 14.39
CA MET A 207 -19.56 19.03 14.74
C MET A 207 -18.58 18.05 15.36
N GLU A 208 -18.80 17.77 16.64
CA GLU A 208 -18.08 16.81 17.46
C GLU A 208 -18.41 15.38 17.00
N GLY A 209 -17.39 14.54 16.80
CA GLY A 209 -17.57 13.08 16.62
C GLY A 209 -16.54 12.38 15.73
N GLU A 210 -15.26 12.43 16.09
CA GLU A 210 -14.17 11.67 15.42
C GLU A 210 -14.19 10.17 15.77
N ALA A 211 -13.96 9.30 14.77
CA ALA A 211 -12.78 8.41 14.71
C ALA A 211 -12.86 7.41 13.55
N SER A 212 -11.82 7.38 12.71
CA SER A 212 -11.47 6.18 11.92
C SER A 212 -11.18 5.05 12.88
N ALA A 213 -12.04 4.02 12.90
CA ALA A 213 -11.97 2.97 13.91
C ALA A 213 -11.43 1.67 13.31
N ALA A 214 -10.55 0.99 14.05
CA ALA A 214 -10.14 -0.36 13.73
C ALA A 214 -11.32 -1.32 13.91
N VAL A 215 -11.69 -2.03 12.84
CA VAL A 215 -12.72 -3.07 12.83
C VAL A 215 -12.07 -4.39 12.45
N ASP A 216 -12.18 -5.39 13.32
CA ASP A 216 -11.78 -6.75 13.03
C ASP A 216 -12.83 -7.41 12.13
N THR A 217 -12.41 -7.87 10.96
CA THR A 217 -13.32 -8.42 9.93
C THR A 217 -12.92 -9.83 9.52
N ALA A 218 -13.88 -10.74 9.50
CA ALA A 218 -13.76 -12.02 8.81
C ALA A 218 -14.24 -11.90 7.35
N PHE A 219 -13.64 -12.69 6.48
CA PHE A 219 -14.10 -12.90 5.10
C PHE A 219 -14.54 -14.35 4.95
N GLU A 220 -15.80 -14.56 4.57
CA GLU A 220 -16.32 -15.89 4.26
C GLU A 220 -15.81 -16.36 2.88
N PRO A 221 -15.77 -17.68 2.63
CA PRO A 221 -15.31 -18.23 1.34
C PRO A 221 -16.09 -17.74 0.11
N ASP A 222 -17.30 -17.23 0.31
CA ASP A 222 -18.14 -16.62 -0.73
C ASP A 222 -17.87 -15.12 -0.94
N GLY A 223 -16.85 -14.57 -0.25
CA GLY A 223 -16.44 -13.17 -0.35
C GLY A 223 -17.23 -12.21 0.53
N LYS A 224 -18.18 -12.69 1.36
CA LYS A 224 -18.91 -11.84 2.29
C LYS A 224 -18.03 -11.42 3.46
N MET A 225 -18.08 -10.13 3.77
CA MET A 225 -17.36 -9.52 4.89
C MET A 225 -18.24 -9.55 6.14
N ARG A 226 -17.66 -9.86 7.29
CA ARG A 226 -18.34 -9.86 8.60
C ARG A 226 -17.51 -9.13 9.65
N PRO A 227 -18.01 -8.01 10.19
CA PRO A 227 -17.42 -7.38 11.38
C PRO A 227 -17.57 -8.32 12.59
N LEU A 228 -16.47 -8.53 13.32
CA LEU A 228 -16.38 -9.37 14.51
C LEU A 228 -16.20 -8.55 15.79
N ALA A 229 -15.43 -7.47 15.70
CA ALA A 229 -15.20 -6.53 16.79
C ALA A 229 -14.78 -5.18 16.23
N PHE A 230 -14.90 -4.13 17.02
CA PHE A 230 -14.44 -2.78 16.65
C PHE A 230 -13.99 -1.99 17.87
N VAL A 231 -13.17 -0.96 17.67
CA VAL A 231 -12.77 -0.05 18.76
C VAL A 231 -13.65 1.19 18.78
N TRP A 232 -14.26 1.48 19.93
CA TRP A 232 -15.03 2.70 20.15
C TRP A 232 -14.62 3.37 21.47
N ASN A 233 -14.28 4.65 21.44
CA ASN A 233 -13.76 5.41 22.60
C ASN A 233 -12.64 4.65 23.36
N GLY A 234 -11.71 4.05 22.60
CA GLY A 234 -10.58 3.30 23.14
C GLY A 234 -10.92 1.92 23.74
N ARG A 235 -12.16 1.44 23.60
CA ARG A 235 -12.59 0.12 24.09
C ARG A 235 -12.92 -0.82 22.92
N SER A 236 -12.47 -2.06 23.01
CA SER A 236 -12.87 -3.12 22.08
C SER A 236 -14.31 -3.56 22.36
N MET A 237 -15.14 -3.47 21.35
CA MET A 237 -16.55 -3.84 21.33
C MET A 237 -16.68 -5.12 20.51
N LYS A 238 -17.01 -6.24 21.16
CA LYS A 238 -17.27 -7.50 20.46
C LYS A 238 -18.67 -7.50 19.87
N VAL A 239 -18.78 -7.84 18.59
CA VAL A 239 -20.07 -8.05 17.94
C VAL A 239 -20.66 -9.37 18.44
N THR A 240 -21.87 -9.30 18.98
CA THR A 240 -22.59 -10.46 19.53
C THR A 240 -23.70 -10.95 18.62
N ASP A 241 -24.27 -10.08 17.79
CA ASP A 241 -25.32 -10.43 16.83
C ASP A 241 -25.34 -9.43 15.66
N TRP A 242 -25.98 -9.81 14.55
CA TRP A 242 -26.04 -9.03 13.31
C TRP A 242 -27.48 -8.78 12.87
N GLY A 243 -27.74 -7.55 12.47
CA GLY A 243 -28.98 -7.13 11.84
C GLY A 243 -28.85 -7.02 10.33
N ARG A 244 -29.51 -6.01 9.77
CA ARG A 244 -29.52 -5.75 8.32
C ARG A 244 -28.13 -5.40 7.80
N GLN A 245 -27.84 -5.90 6.60
CA GLN A 245 -26.69 -5.50 5.78
C GLN A 245 -27.20 -4.93 4.46
N TRP A 246 -26.60 -3.85 3.98
CA TRP A 246 -26.99 -3.24 2.71
C TRP A 246 -25.83 -2.48 2.07
N GLU A 247 -25.97 -2.17 0.78
CA GLU A 247 -25.02 -1.34 0.05
C GLU A 247 -25.71 -0.04 -0.37
N LYS A 248 -25.00 1.08 -0.25
CA LYS A 248 -25.45 2.41 -0.70
C LYS A 248 -24.24 3.21 -1.17
N GLU A 249 -24.32 3.77 -2.37
CA GLU A 249 -23.27 4.65 -2.94
C GLU A 249 -21.87 4.01 -2.93
N GLY A 250 -21.80 2.68 -3.15
CA GLY A 250 -20.55 1.92 -3.15
C GLY A 250 -20.00 1.58 -1.76
N ALA A 251 -20.61 2.08 -0.68
CA ALA A 251 -20.28 1.71 0.70
C ALA A 251 -21.17 0.56 1.21
N ARG A 252 -20.61 -0.25 2.11
CA ARG A 252 -21.28 -1.40 2.73
C ARG A 252 -21.63 -1.08 4.17
N TYR A 253 -22.88 -1.30 4.54
CA TYR A 253 -23.40 -0.99 5.86
C TYR A 253 -23.78 -2.28 6.60
N PHE A 254 -23.46 -2.31 7.88
CA PHE A 254 -23.72 -3.41 8.79
C PHE A 254 -24.39 -2.88 10.04
N LEU A 255 -25.58 -3.38 10.34
CA LEU A 255 -26.18 -3.20 11.66
C LEU A 255 -25.68 -4.33 12.56
N VAL A 256 -25.08 -4.00 13.69
CA VAL A 256 -24.54 -4.99 14.63
C VAL A 256 -24.95 -4.68 16.06
N MET A 257 -25.03 -5.71 16.89
CA MET A 257 -25.27 -5.60 18.32
C MET A 257 -24.02 -5.98 19.10
N THR A 258 -23.85 -5.34 20.26
CA THR A 258 -22.76 -5.60 21.21
C THR A 258 -23.34 -5.90 22.59
N ALA A 259 -22.51 -6.38 23.52
CA ALA A 259 -22.95 -6.69 24.88
C ALA A 259 -23.69 -5.52 25.55
N GLY A 260 -24.84 -5.80 26.17
CA GLY A 260 -25.73 -4.79 26.76
C GLY A 260 -26.73 -4.17 25.76
N ASP A 261 -27.10 -4.92 24.71
CA ASP A 261 -28.13 -4.59 23.71
C ASP A 261 -27.93 -3.25 22.98
N ARG A 262 -26.67 -2.82 22.86
CA ARG A 262 -26.34 -1.60 22.11
C ARG A 262 -26.22 -1.89 20.63
N ILE A 263 -26.97 -1.12 19.85
CA ILE A 263 -27.00 -1.21 18.38
C ILE A 263 -26.02 -0.21 17.78
N TRP A 264 -25.28 -0.68 16.78
CA TRP A 264 -24.27 0.10 16.07
C TRP A 264 -24.49 -0.03 14.57
N GLU A 265 -24.23 1.05 13.85
CA GLU A 265 -24.12 1.05 12.40
C GLU A 265 -22.64 1.18 12.02
N LEU A 266 -22.14 0.19 11.30
CA LEU A 266 -20.78 0.17 10.78
C LEU A 266 -20.88 0.35 9.27
N CYS A 267 -20.19 1.35 8.74
CA CYS A 267 -20.11 1.62 7.32
C CYS A 267 -18.67 1.39 6.86
N PHE A 268 -18.49 0.51 5.87
CA PHE A 268 -17.23 0.24 5.22
C PHE A 268 -17.24 0.82 3.82
N THR A 269 -16.30 1.72 3.53
CA THR A 269 -16.13 2.27 2.19
C THR A 269 -15.01 1.50 1.49
N PRO A 270 -15.29 0.63 0.49
CA PRO A 270 -14.27 -0.22 -0.14
C PRO A 270 -13.18 0.55 -0.88
N VAL A 271 -13.49 1.77 -1.33
CA VAL A 271 -12.55 2.63 -2.06
C VAL A 271 -11.46 3.19 -1.15
N THR A 272 -11.84 3.64 0.05
CA THR A 272 -10.93 4.19 1.06
C THR A 272 -10.56 3.16 2.14
N LEU A 273 -11.11 1.95 2.07
CA LEU A 273 -10.98 0.88 3.07
C LEU A 273 -11.18 1.38 4.51
N HIS A 274 -12.01 2.42 4.69
CA HIS A 274 -12.30 3.05 5.97
C HIS A 274 -13.58 2.52 6.59
N TRP A 275 -13.57 2.46 7.92
CA TRP A 275 -14.75 2.18 8.72
C TRP A 275 -15.23 3.45 9.40
N HIS A 276 -16.51 3.74 9.21
CA HIS A 276 -17.25 4.72 10.01
C HIS A 276 -18.16 3.96 10.97
N ILE A 277 -18.11 4.30 12.25
CA ILE A 277 -18.90 3.65 13.30
C ILE A 277 -19.82 4.69 13.90
N THR A 278 -21.11 4.40 13.90
CA THR A 278 -22.13 5.29 14.46
C THR A 278 -22.93 4.54 15.52
N PRO A 279 -22.93 5.00 16.78
CA PRO A 279 -23.88 4.49 17.76
C PRO A 279 -25.29 4.86 17.31
N ARG A 280 -26.20 3.87 17.26
CA ARG A 280 -27.62 4.16 17.13
C ARG A 280 -28.16 4.39 18.53
N THR A 281 -28.28 5.65 18.94
CA THR A 281 -29.08 5.98 20.13
C THR A 281 -30.52 5.53 19.85
N GLU A 282 -31.12 4.79 20.79
CA GLU A 282 -32.55 4.48 20.74
C GLU A 282 -33.33 5.80 20.74
N GLU A 283 -33.70 6.30 19.56
CA GLU A 283 -34.91 7.08 19.46
C GLU A 283 -36.04 6.12 19.79
N ARG A 284 -36.55 6.25 21.03
CA ARG A 284 -37.82 5.68 21.45
C ARG A 284 -38.81 5.81 20.31
N ARG A 285 -39.41 4.69 19.92
CA ARG A 285 -40.71 4.68 19.22
C ARG A 285 -41.67 5.59 19.98
N THR A 286 -41.84 6.83 19.53
CA THR A 286 -43.04 7.60 19.81
C THR A 286 -44.10 7.13 18.82
N VAL A 287 -44.97 6.27 19.37
CA VAL A 287 -46.37 5.96 19.01
C VAL A 287 -46.74 6.01 17.53
#